data_AF-A0A3N5DB73-F1
#
_entry.id   AF-A0A3N5DB73-F1
#
_cell.length_a   1.000
_cell.length_b   1.000
_cell.length_c   1.000
_cell.angle_alpha   90.00
_cell.angle_beta   90.00
_cell.angle_gamma   90.00
#
_symmetry.space_group_name_H-M   'P 1'
#
loop_
_entity.id
_entity.type
_entity.pdbx_description
1 polymer ?
#
loop_
_entity_poly.entity_id
_entity_poly.type
_entity_poly.pdbx_seq_one_letter_code
_entity_poly.pdbx_strand_id
1 'polypeptide(L)'
;MEFDQLESQRSDLQKVLKELDTLPQTPRIELQKQEIQDRINKITDTIIKELLSKHEIKKEELEPTLTQEPTPCKDLVVTTPKDKTYITYHNNANKVNLGKLSEREANLLFAIFQRLKDQGNTLIRFEPQDLRRMLGIKISYDNLTRTARSMWNKIKTADFWEVRDIIVNGRECVSEKNYMLFQVCEIVSDKETREFLYMDIQLNTGYNYLLNNLGMGGQYTSFKLLEFQRVRGKYAKMLYRLLKQYKSTGILSVEWSQFRELLDIPKDYKMENIDQKVLTPSLRELHKIYPFENLSF
;
A
#
# COMPACT_ATOMS: atom_id res chain seq x y z
N MET A 1 -30.91 -8.19 11.15
CA MET A 1 -31.82 -8.71 12.20
C MET A 1 -31.33 -10.06 12.72
N GLU A 2 -31.02 -11.05 11.87
CA GLU A 2 -30.55 -12.38 12.31
C GLU A 2 -29.08 -12.38 12.82
N PHE A 3 -28.19 -11.65 12.15
CA PHE A 3 -26.77 -11.56 12.53
C PHE A 3 -26.52 -10.95 13.92
N ASP A 4 -27.16 -9.80 14.22
CA ASP A 4 -26.98 -9.10 15.50
C ASP A 4 -27.47 -9.95 16.69
N GLN A 5 -28.48 -10.79 16.46
CA GLN A 5 -28.98 -11.74 17.45
C GLN A 5 -27.97 -12.88 17.70
N LEU A 6 -27.34 -13.43 16.65
CA LEU A 6 -26.31 -14.46 16.77
C LEU A 6 -25.05 -13.94 17.47
N GLU A 7 -24.62 -12.71 17.17
CA GLU A 7 -23.49 -12.08 17.87
C GLU A 7 -23.80 -11.82 19.34
N SER A 8 -25.00 -11.33 19.67
CA SER A 8 -25.43 -11.15 21.05
C SER A 8 -25.43 -12.49 21.81
N GLN A 9 -25.99 -13.54 21.22
CA GLN A 9 -26.00 -14.89 21.83
C GLN A 9 -24.59 -15.45 22.03
N ARG A 10 -23.69 -15.27 21.07
CA ARG A 10 -22.28 -15.68 21.19
C ARG A 10 -21.58 -14.94 22.33
N SER A 11 -21.78 -13.63 22.42
CA SER A 11 -21.23 -12.78 23.48
C SER A 11 -21.71 -13.22 24.87
N ASP A 12 -22.99 -13.53 25.02
CA ASP A 12 -23.52 -13.95 26.32
C ASP A 12 -23.00 -15.33 26.72
N LEU A 13 -22.86 -16.28 25.79
CA LEU A 13 -22.22 -17.58 26.07
C LEU A 13 -20.74 -17.42 26.48
N GLN A 14 -20.01 -16.47 25.90
CA GLN A 14 -18.63 -16.17 26.31
C GLN A 14 -18.55 -15.59 27.72
N LYS A 15 -19.54 -14.81 28.16
CA LYS A 15 -19.62 -14.34 29.56
C LYS A 15 -19.85 -15.49 30.51
N VAL A 16 -20.80 -16.39 30.19
CA VAL A 16 -21.07 -17.60 30.99
C VAL A 16 -19.82 -18.48 31.09
N LEU A 17 -19.07 -18.66 29.99
CA LEU A 17 -17.82 -19.43 30.01
C LEU A 17 -16.78 -18.81 30.97
N LYS A 18 -16.64 -17.49 30.97
CA LYS A 18 -15.77 -16.75 31.91
C LYS A 18 -16.21 -16.88 33.36
N GLU A 19 -17.52 -16.92 33.63
CA GLU A 19 -18.04 -17.15 34.98
C GLU A 19 -17.71 -18.57 35.46
N LEU A 20 -17.84 -19.59 34.59
CA LEU A 20 -17.45 -20.97 34.91
C LEU A 20 -15.94 -21.14 35.15
N ASP A 21 -15.09 -20.27 34.59
CA ASP A 21 -13.66 -20.23 34.88
C ASP A 21 -13.34 -19.82 36.33
N THR A 22 -14.26 -19.12 36.99
CA THR A 22 -14.08 -18.68 38.39
C THR A 22 -14.47 -19.74 39.43
N LEU A 23 -15.15 -20.81 39.01
CA LEU A 23 -15.62 -21.88 39.89
C LEU A 23 -14.56 -22.97 40.11
N PRO A 24 -14.68 -23.77 41.19
CA PRO A 24 -13.83 -24.96 41.38
C PRO A 24 -13.96 -25.94 40.21
N GLN A 25 -12.82 -26.34 39.64
CA GLN A 25 -12.76 -27.20 38.46
C GLN A 25 -13.09 -28.65 38.83
N THR A 26 -14.37 -28.99 38.76
CA THR A 26 -14.88 -30.35 38.92
C THR A 26 -15.19 -30.96 37.54
N PRO A 27 -15.21 -32.29 37.40
CA PRO A 27 -15.53 -32.95 36.12
C PRO A 27 -16.86 -32.49 35.51
N ARG A 28 -17.82 -32.11 36.35
CA ARG A 28 -19.11 -31.56 35.91
C ARG A 28 -18.98 -30.16 35.31
N ILE A 29 -18.15 -29.29 35.90
CA ILE A 29 -17.88 -27.95 35.39
C ILE A 29 -17.11 -28.01 34.07
N GLU A 30 -16.13 -28.92 33.97
CA GLU A 30 -15.38 -29.15 32.72
C GLU A 30 -16.30 -29.60 31.58
N LEU A 31 -17.23 -30.52 31.85
CA LEU A 31 -18.22 -30.95 30.87
C LEU A 31 -19.13 -29.79 30.40
N GLN A 32 -19.61 -28.97 31.33
CA GLN A 32 -20.43 -27.79 31.01
C GLN A 32 -19.67 -26.75 30.18
N LYS A 33 -18.38 -26.54 30.48
CA LYS A 33 -17.51 -25.66 29.68
C LYS A 33 -17.37 -26.19 28.25
N GLN A 34 -17.17 -27.50 28.08
CA GLN A 34 -17.05 -28.11 26.76
C GLN A 34 -18.34 -27.92 25.95
N GLU A 35 -19.51 -28.19 26.54
CA GLU A 35 -20.81 -27.99 25.87
C GLU A 35 -21.04 -26.54 25.45
N ILE A 36 -20.67 -25.56 26.30
CA ILE A 36 -20.78 -24.14 25.98
C ILE A 36 -19.80 -23.76 24.87
N GLN A 37 -18.57 -24.27 24.92
CA GLN A 37 -17.57 -24.02 23.88
C GLN A 37 -18.02 -24.57 22.52
N ASP A 38 -18.62 -25.77 22.49
CA ASP A 38 -19.16 -26.37 21.26
C ASP A 38 -20.30 -25.53 20.67
N ARG A 39 -21.16 -24.96 21.52
CA ARG A 39 -22.22 -24.02 21.09
C ARG A 39 -21.64 -22.71 20.55
N ILE A 40 -20.62 -22.16 21.18
CA ILE A 40 -19.91 -20.97 20.70
C ILE A 40 -19.30 -21.24 19.32
N ASN A 41 -18.66 -22.39 19.15
CA ASN A 41 -18.04 -22.79 17.88
C ASN A 41 -19.11 -22.88 16.78
N LYS A 42 -20.25 -23.55 17.04
CA LYS A 42 -21.36 -23.67 16.10
C LYS A 42 -21.96 -22.32 15.68
N ILE A 43 -22.12 -21.39 16.62
CA ILE A 43 -22.60 -20.03 16.31
C ILE A 43 -21.56 -19.28 15.49
N THR A 44 -20.27 -19.42 15.83
CA THR A 44 -19.15 -18.80 15.10
C THR A 44 -19.11 -19.30 13.64
N ASP A 45 -19.27 -20.60 13.41
CA ASP A 45 -19.32 -21.18 12.07
C ASP A 45 -20.51 -20.65 11.25
N THR A 46 -21.65 -20.47 11.90
CA THR A 46 -22.87 -19.92 11.27
C THR A 46 -22.65 -18.46 10.87
N ILE A 47 -22.08 -17.65 11.77
CA ILE A 47 -21.69 -16.26 11.51
C ILE A 47 -20.69 -16.17 10.35
N ILE A 48 -19.66 -17.03 10.33
CA ILE A 48 -18.69 -17.09 9.24
C ILE A 48 -19.38 -17.44 7.92
N LYS A 49 -20.27 -18.43 7.91
CA LYS A 49 -21.01 -18.85 6.72
C LYS A 49 -21.93 -17.74 6.19
N GLU A 50 -22.57 -16.98 7.07
CA GLU A 50 -23.42 -15.84 6.69
C GLU A 50 -22.59 -14.64 6.19
N LEU A 51 -21.43 -14.37 6.78
CA LEU A 51 -20.50 -13.36 6.28
C LEU A 51 -19.95 -13.74 4.91
N LEU A 52 -19.63 -15.02 4.70
CA LEU A 52 -19.19 -15.56 3.41
C LEU A 52 -20.32 -15.63 2.38
N SER A 53 -21.59 -15.70 2.78
CA SER A 53 -22.73 -15.66 1.84
C SER A 53 -23.12 -14.23 1.45
N LYS A 54 -22.97 -13.25 2.35
CA LYS A 54 -23.17 -11.81 2.06
C LYS A 54 -22.08 -11.22 1.17
N HIS A 55 -20.87 -11.75 1.23
CA HIS A 55 -19.82 -11.48 0.25
C HIS A 55 -19.92 -12.54 -0.83
N GLU A 56 -20.73 -12.31 -1.87
CA GLU A 56 -20.77 -13.23 -3.02
C GLU A 56 -19.34 -13.47 -3.54
N ILE A 57 -18.77 -14.65 -3.25
CA ILE A 57 -17.71 -15.20 -4.06
C ILE A 57 -18.43 -15.74 -5.30
N LYS A 58 -18.73 -14.84 -6.24
CA LYS A 58 -19.19 -15.24 -7.55
C LYS A 58 -18.10 -16.12 -8.17
N LYS A 59 -18.37 -17.41 -8.32
CA LYS A 59 -17.70 -18.25 -9.32
C LYS A 59 -18.32 -17.90 -10.67
N GLU A 60 -18.09 -16.67 -11.13
CA GLU A 60 -18.28 -16.36 -12.54
C GLU A 60 -17.04 -16.92 -13.27
N GLU A 61 -17.25 -17.73 -14.32
CA GLU A 61 -16.26 -17.73 -15.41
C GLU A 61 -16.09 -16.27 -15.80
N LEU A 62 -14.86 -15.78 -15.80
CA LEU A 62 -14.53 -14.41 -16.22
C LEU A 62 -14.95 -14.23 -17.69
N GLU A 63 -16.22 -13.91 -17.94
CA GLU A 63 -16.56 -13.08 -19.07
C GLU A 63 -16.06 -11.67 -18.72
N PRO A 64 -15.16 -11.08 -19.52
CA PRO A 64 -14.48 -9.86 -19.13
C PRO A 64 -15.51 -8.73 -19.01
N THR A 65 -15.87 -8.37 -17.78
CA THR A 65 -16.66 -7.16 -17.49
C THR A 65 -15.77 -5.90 -17.47
N LEU A 66 -14.57 -6.00 -18.05
CA LEU A 66 -13.67 -4.87 -18.28
C LEU A 66 -14.05 -4.22 -19.61
N THR A 67 -14.40 -2.93 -19.57
CA THR A 67 -14.66 -2.12 -20.77
C THR A 67 -13.40 -1.89 -21.63
N GLN A 68 -12.22 -2.32 -21.18
CA GLN A 68 -10.94 -2.28 -21.89
C GLN A 68 -10.15 -3.56 -21.62
N GLU A 69 -9.61 -4.19 -22.68
CA GLU A 69 -8.67 -5.29 -22.53
C GLU A 69 -7.35 -4.78 -21.89
N PRO A 70 -6.81 -5.47 -20.86
CA PRO A 70 -5.53 -5.09 -20.25
C PRO A 70 -4.38 -5.17 -21.26
N THR A 71 -3.58 -4.10 -21.34
CA THR A 71 -2.35 -4.08 -22.13
C THR A 71 -1.22 -4.78 -21.36
N PRO A 72 -0.57 -5.82 -21.90
CA PRO A 72 0.54 -6.46 -21.22
C PRO A 72 1.73 -5.50 -20.99
N CYS A 73 2.36 -5.57 -19.82
CA CYS A 73 3.48 -4.70 -19.43
C CYS A 73 4.66 -4.74 -20.43
N LYS A 74 4.86 -5.88 -21.09
CA LYS A 74 5.89 -6.07 -22.11
C LYS A 74 5.63 -5.29 -23.41
N ASP A 75 4.37 -4.97 -23.69
CA ASP A 75 3.91 -4.34 -24.93
C ASP A 75 3.78 -2.81 -24.78
N LEU A 76 4.07 -2.26 -23.61
CA LEU A 76 4.03 -0.82 -23.36
C LEU A 76 5.03 -0.07 -24.25
N VAL A 77 4.53 0.96 -24.93
CA VAL A 77 5.34 1.89 -25.70
C VAL A 77 6.13 2.75 -24.73
N VAL A 78 7.46 2.56 -24.72
CA VAL A 78 8.35 3.39 -23.92
C VAL A 78 8.72 4.62 -24.73
N THR A 79 8.28 5.79 -24.26
CA THR A 79 8.49 7.09 -24.90
C THR A 79 9.99 7.45 -25.03
N THR A 80 10.84 7.11 -24.05
CA THR A 80 12.31 7.24 -24.18
C THR A 80 13.12 6.15 -23.45
N PRO A 81 14.37 5.85 -23.88
CA PRO A 81 15.26 4.93 -23.16
C PRO A 81 15.55 5.36 -21.69
N LYS A 82 15.50 6.66 -21.39
CA LYS A 82 15.66 7.18 -20.02
C LYS A 82 14.52 6.72 -19.11
N ASP A 83 13.30 6.55 -19.63
CA ASP A 83 12.13 6.11 -18.85
C ASP A 83 12.24 4.66 -18.37
N LYS A 84 13.12 3.84 -18.98
CA LYS A 84 13.45 2.50 -18.44
C LYS A 84 14.37 2.56 -17.22
N THR A 85 15.14 3.63 -17.06
CA THR A 85 16.19 3.72 -16.03
C THR A 85 15.75 4.56 -14.84
N TYR A 86 15.03 5.65 -15.10
CA TYR A 86 14.59 6.60 -14.11
C TYR A 86 13.11 6.41 -13.82
N ILE A 87 12.71 6.70 -12.59
CA ILE A 87 11.34 7.00 -12.24
C ILE A 87 11.20 8.52 -12.17
N THR A 88 10.12 9.05 -12.73
CA THR A 88 9.80 10.48 -12.70
C THR A 88 8.32 10.64 -12.36
N TYR A 89 8.00 11.48 -11.39
CA TYR A 89 6.62 11.75 -10.98
C TYR A 89 6.48 13.17 -10.39
N HIS A 90 5.26 13.68 -10.31
CA HIS A 90 4.96 15.01 -9.77
C HIS A 90 5.22 15.08 -8.26
N ASN A 91 5.76 16.19 -7.76
CA ASN A 91 6.11 16.35 -6.34
C ASN A 91 4.93 16.16 -5.36
N ASN A 92 3.69 16.30 -5.82
CA ASN A 92 2.50 15.99 -5.01
C ASN A 92 2.43 14.52 -4.58
N ALA A 93 2.98 13.58 -5.36
CA ALA A 93 3.11 12.19 -4.93
C ALA A 93 3.99 12.09 -3.66
N ASN A 94 4.87 13.07 -3.41
CA ASN A 94 5.66 13.10 -2.20
C ASN A 94 4.92 13.54 -0.94
N LYS A 95 3.75 14.15 -1.08
CA LYS A 95 2.90 14.59 0.04
C LYS A 95 2.11 13.44 0.67
N VAL A 96 2.06 12.29 0.01
CA VAL A 96 1.32 11.12 0.48
C VAL A 96 2.17 10.34 1.48
N ASN A 97 1.56 9.90 2.58
CA ASN A 97 2.19 9.00 3.54
C ASN A 97 2.37 7.60 2.90
N LEU A 98 3.62 7.32 2.52
CA LEU A 98 4.06 6.02 2.03
C LEU A 98 4.94 5.27 3.05
N GLY A 99 5.09 5.79 4.28
CA GLY A 99 5.96 5.24 5.33
C GLY A 99 5.52 3.88 5.90
N LYS A 100 4.27 3.49 5.64
CA LYS A 100 3.72 2.16 5.95
C LYS A 100 4.29 1.06 5.05
N LEU A 101 4.81 1.43 3.88
CA LEU A 101 5.39 0.46 2.94
C LEU A 101 6.72 -0.07 3.48
N SER A 102 6.89 -1.38 3.37
CA SER A 102 8.17 -2.04 3.50
C SER A 102 9.06 -1.74 2.29
N GLU A 103 10.34 -2.10 2.40
CA GLU A 103 11.29 -1.95 1.30
C GLU A 103 10.83 -2.60 -0.01
N ARG A 104 10.26 -3.80 0.06
CA ARG A 104 9.83 -4.55 -1.12
C ARG A 104 8.58 -3.95 -1.74
N GLU A 105 7.64 -3.51 -0.91
CA GLU A 105 6.40 -2.88 -1.38
C GLU A 105 6.68 -1.51 -2.00
N ALA A 106 7.59 -0.72 -1.42
CA ALA A 106 8.04 0.53 -2.01
C ALA A 106 8.75 0.30 -3.36
N ASN A 107 9.65 -0.69 -3.43
CA ASN A 107 10.32 -1.05 -4.69
C ASN A 107 9.30 -1.43 -5.78
N LEU A 108 8.30 -2.23 -5.43
CA LEU A 108 7.24 -2.63 -6.35
C LEU A 108 6.41 -1.43 -6.81
N LEU A 109 5.98 -0.57 -5.88
CA LEU A 109 5.18 0.61 -6.21
C LEU A 109 5.89 1.54 -7.19
N PHE A 110 7.14 1.90 -6.91
CA PHE A 110 7.88 2.82 -7.78
C PHE A 110 8.27 2.20 -9.11
N ALA A 111 8.42 0.87 -9.18
CA ALA A 111 8.56 0.17 -10.44
C ALA A 111 7.25 0.17 -11.26
N ILE A 112 6.10 0.02 -10.61
CA ILE A 112 4.78 0.17 -11.25
C ILE A 112 4.58 1.60 -11.74
N PHE A 113 4.92 2.62 -10.93
CA PHE A 113 4.85 4.02 -11.36
C PHE A 113 5.68 4.28 -12.62
N GLN A 114 6.85 3.63 -12.73
CA GLN A 114 7.70 3.76 -13.92
C GLN A 114 6.98 3.21 -15.16
N ARG A 115 6.19 2.15 -15.01
CA ARG A 115 5.42 1.55 -16.12
C ARG A 115 4.13 2.27 -16.43
N LEU A 116 3.51 2.91 -15.45
CA LEU A 116 2.31 3.73 -15.65
C LEU A 116 2.62 5.10 -16.26
N LYS A 117 3.88 5.57 -16.18
CA LYS A 117 4.31 6.84 -16.75
C LYS A 117 4.10 6.89 -18.27
N ASP A 118 3.56 8.01 -18.73
CA ASP A 118 3.16 8.31 -20.10
C ASP A 118 2.17 7.30 -20.72
N GLN A 119 1.47 6.51 -19.88
CA GLN A 119 0.44 5.56 -20.33
C GLN A 119 -0.99 6.08 -20.11
N GLY A 120 -1.15 7.31 -19.63
CA GLY A 120 -2.46 7.87 -19.33
C GLY A 120 -3.22 7.00 -18.32
N ASN A 121 -4.46 6.64 -18.66
CA ASN A 121 -5.30 5.75 -17.86
C ASN A 121 -5.37 4.31 -18.41
N THR A 122 -4.37 3.85 -19.17
CA THR A 122 -4.33 2.47 -19.68
C THR A 122 -4.38 1.45 -18.55
N LEU A 123 -5.19 0.41 -18.71
CA LEU A 123 -5.19 -0.78 -17.85
C LEU A 123 -3.99 -1.64 -18.22
N ILE A 124 -3.04 -1.82 -17.30
CA ILE A 124 -1.78 -2.54 -17.55
C ILE A 124 -1.78 -3.87 -16.81
N ARG A 125 -1.51 -4.95 -17.53
CA ARG A 125 -1.33 -6.30 -16.97
C ARG A 125 0.13 -6.61 -16.71
N PHE A 126 0.44 -6.98 -15.47
CA PHE A 126 1.75 -7.44 -15.05
C PHE A 126 1.74 -8.95 -14.80
N GLU A 127 2.62 -9.65 -15.51
CA GLU A 127 2.82 -11.09 -15.37
C GLU A 127 3.84 -11.39 -14.26
N PRO A 128 3.97 -12.66 -13.82
CA PRO A 128 4.83 -13.01 -12.69
C PRO A 128 6.30 -12.66 -12.93
N GLN A 129 6.76 -12.73 -14.19
CA GLN A 129 8.11 -12.35 -14.57
C GLN A 129 8.35 -10.83 -14.45
N ASP A 130 7.33 -10.01 -14.70
CA ASP A 130 7.44 -8.56 -14.61
C ASP A 130 7.68 -8.13 -13.16
N LEU A 131 6.85 -8.60 -12.23
CA LEU A 131 7.01 -8.29 -10.81
C LEU A 131 8.34 -8.81 -10.26
N ARG A 132 8.80 -10.00 -10.69
CA ARG A 132 10.13 -10.53 -10.32
C ARG A 132 11.25 -9.59 -10.76
N ARG A 133 11.20 -9.09 -12.00
CA ARG A 133 12.19 -8.12 -12.52
C ARG A 133 12.10 -6.80 -11.76
N MET A 134 10.89 -6.32 -11.47
CA MET A 134 10.65 -5.08 -10.72
C MET A 134 11.15 -5.12 -9.28
N LEU A 135 11.09 -6.26 -8.62
CA LEU A 135 11.62 -6.41 -7.26
C LEU A 135 13.15 -6.56 -7.23
N GLY A 136 13.76 -6.93 -8.36
CA GLY A 136 15.22 -7.09 -8.48
C GLY A 136 15.81 -8.22 -7.63
N ILE A 137 14.98 -9.18 -7.20
CA ILE A 137 15.38 -10.29 -6.33
C ILE A 137 14.72 -11.61 -6.75
N LYS A 138 15.39 -12.74 -6.50
CA LYS A 138 14.75 -14.06 -6.59
C LYS A 138 13.72 -14.19 -5.48
N ILE A 139 12.47 -14.45 -5.85
CA ILE A 139 11.33 -14.52 -4.93
C ILE A 139 10.35 -15.60 -5.41
N SER A 140 9.79 -16.36 -4.47
CA SER A 140 8.74 -17.35 -4.78
C SER A 140 7.45 -16.65 -5.20
N TYR A 141 6.57 -17.35 -5.92
CA TYR A 141 5.29 -16.79 -6.34
C TYR A 141 4.37 -16.44 -5.15
N ASP A 142 4.31 -17.26 -4.09
CA ASP A 142 3.56 -16.91 -2.86
C ASP A 142 4.01 -15.57 -2.25
N ASN A 143 5.32 -15.38 -2.15
CA ASN A 143 5.89 -14.14 -1.63
C ASN A 143 5.59 -12.95 -2.56
N LEU A 144 5.49 -13.18 -3.86
CA LEU A 144 5.10 -12.19 -4.86
C LEU A 144 3.66 -11.73 -4.62
N THR A 145 2.72 -12.68 -4.56
CA THR A 145 1.31 -12.44 -4.26
C THR A 145 1.14 -11.69 -2.93
N ARG A 146 1.84 -12.13 -1.89
CA ARG A 146 1.78 -11.48 -0.56
C ARG A 146 2.30 -10.04 -0.61
N THR A 147 3.42 -9.80 -1.29
CA THR A 147 4.01 -8.45 -1.43
C THR A 147 3.06 -7.53 -2.19
N ALA A 148 2.55 -7.99 -3.33
CA ALA A 148 1.57 -7.30 -4.17
C ALA A 148 0.30 -6.92 -3.38
N ARG A 149 -0.32 -7.90 -2.69
CA ARG A 149 -1.54 -7.70 -1.91
C ARG A 149 -1.32 -6.77 -0.72
N SER A 150 -0.20 -6.92 -0.02
CA SER A 150 0.14 -6.06 1.12
C SER A 150 0.44 -4.63 0.70
N MET A 151 1.16 -4.42 -0.41
CA MET A 151 1.34 -3.10 -1.03
C MET A 151 -0.01 -2.46 -1.37
N TRP A 152 -0.87 -3.16 -2.10
CA TRP A 152 -2.20 -2.65 -2.47
C TRP A 152 -3.02 -2.24 -1.24
N ASN A 153 -3.08 -3.10 -0.21
CA ASN A 153 -3.82 -2.82 1.02
C ASN A 153 -3.34 -1.57 1.74
N LYS A 154 -2.06 -1.21 1.65
CA LYS A 154 -1.51 0.01 2.25
C LYS A 154 -1.78 1.24 1.39
N ILE A 155 -1.73 1.09 0.07
CA ILE A 155 -1.98 2.17 -0.89
C ILE A 155 -3.44 2.57 -0.95
N LYS A 156 -4.38 1.61 -0.94
CA LYS A 156 -5.82 1.90 -0.96
C LYS A 156 -6.28 2.69 0.27
N THR A 157 -5.54 2.63 1.37
CA THR A 157 -5.80 3.35 2.62
C THR A 157 -4.94 4.60 2.78
N ALA A 158 -4.08 4.92 1.81
CA ALA A 158 -3.26 6.12 1.89
C ALA A 158 -4.09 7.34 1.48
N ASP A 159 -3.90 8.44 2.20
CA ASP A 159 -4.66 9.67 2.02
C ASP A 159 -4.13 10.45 0.80
N PHE A 160 -4.75 10.21 -0.36
CA PHE A 160 -4.49 10.98 -1.58
C PHE A 160 -5.49 12.14 -1.70
N TRP A 161 -5.33 13.19 -0.91
CA TRP A 161 -6.16 14.40 -1.09
C TRP A 161 -5.60 15.28 -2.21
N GLU A 162 -6.45 15.56 -3.19
CA GLU A 162 -6.24 16.64 -4.14
C GLU A 162 -6.83 17.92 -3.56
N VAL A 163 -5.97 18.87 -3.20
CA VAL A 163 -6.35 20.18 -2.69
C VAL A 163 -6.07 21.22 -3.77
N ARG A 164 -7.09 22.00 -4.16
CA ARG A 164 -6.96 23.10 -5.12
C ARG A 164 -7.65 24.34 -4.60
N ASP A 165 -7.02 25.48 -4.79
CA ASP A 165 -7.68 26.77 -4.68
C ASP A 165 -8.58 26.97 -5.90
N ILE A 166 -9.85 27.27 -5.66
CA ILE A 166 -10.86 27.49 -6.70
C ILE A 166 -11.65 28.75 -6.38
N ILE A 167 -12.33 29.31 -7.37
CA ILE A 167 -13.25 30.43 -7.17
C ILE A 167 -14.68 29.89 -7.33
N VAL A 168 -15.49 30.03 -6.28
CA VAL A 168 -16.92 29.69 -6.30
C VAL A 168 -17.71 30.95 -5.99
N ASN A 169 -18.55 31.39 -6.92
CA ASN A 169 -19.36 32.61 -6.78
C ASN A 169 -18.54 33.86 -6.40
N GLY A 170 -17.37 34.03 -7.00
CA GLY A 170 -16.47 35.16 -6.74
C GLY A 170 -15.73 35.10 -5.40
N ARG A 171 -15.84 33.99 -4.64
CA ARG A 171 -15.09 33.76 -3.40
C ARG A 171 -13.98 32.75 -3.63
N GLU A 172 -12.79 33.04 -3.12
CA GLU A 172 -11.72 32.05 -3.01
C GLU A 172 -12.17 30.95 -2.04
N CYS A 173 -12.09 29.72 -2.50
CA CYS A 173 -12.54 28.52 -1.82
C CYS A 173 -11.48 27.43 -2.00
N VAL A 174 -11.45 26.49 -1.07
CA VAL A 174 -10.59 25.30 -1.17
C VAL A 174 -11.45 24.12 -1.59
N SER A 175 -11.06 23.44 -2.68
CA SER A 175 -11.65 22.18 -3.10
C SER A 175 -10.75 21.03 -2.68
N GLU A 176 -11.32 20.11 -1.89
CA GLU A 176 -10.66 18.88 -1.46
C GLU A 176 -11.37 17.69 -2.09
N LYS A 177 -10.64 16.86 -2.81
CA LYS A 177 -11.16 15.60 -3.39
C LYS A 177 -10.27 14.44 -2.99
N ASN A 178 -10.89 13.31 -2.62
CA ASN A 178 -10.19 12.08 -2.31
C ASN A 178 -10.67 10.98 -3.26
N TYR A 179 -9.74 10.33 -3.95
CA TYR A 179 -9.98 9.15 -4.75
C TYR A 179 -8.89 8.11 -4.43
N MET A 180 -9.17 6.84 -4.75
CA MET A 180 -8.12 5.84 -4.72
C MET A 180 -7.11 6.13 -5.83
N LEU A 181 -5.81 5.99 -5.53
CA LEU A 181 -4.74 6.19 -6.51
C LEU A 181 -4.93 5.33 -7.76
N PHE A 182 -5.24 4.04 -7.55
CA PHE A 182 -5.56 3.10 -8.61
C PHE A 182 -7.07 2.91 -8.66
N GLN A 183 -7.66 3.11 -9.83
CA GLN A 183 -9.09 2.84 -10.05
C GLN A 183 -9.35 1.34 -10.23
N VAL A 184 -8.36 0.61 -10.77
CA VAL A 184 -8.36 -0.86 -10.85
C VAL A 184 -7.06 -1.36 -10.23
N CYS A 185 -7.17 -2.32 -9.31
CA CYS A 185 -6.08 -3.16 -8.86
C CYS A 185 -6.62 -4.57 -8.65
N GLU A 186 -6.48 -5.40 -9.69
CA GLU A 186 -6.85 -6.80 -9.65
C GLU A 186 -5.58 -7.64 -9.42
N ILE A 187 -5.66 -8.61 -8.51
CA ILE A 187 -4.56 -9.55 -8.24
C ILE A 187 -5.14 -10.94 -8.35
N VAL A 188 -4.75 -11.65 -9.40
CA VAL A 188 -5.21 -13.00 -9.68
C VAL A 188 -4.14 -13.99 -9.29
N SER A 189 -4.54 -14.94 -8.45
CA SER A 189 -3.71 -16.04 -8.02
C SER A 189 -4.48 -17.33 -8.07
N ASP A 190 -3.81 -18.43 -8.41
CA ASP A 190 -4.40 -19.76 -8.36
C ASP A 190 -4.91 -20.07 -6.94
N LYS A 191 -6.08 -20.69 -6.84
CA LYS A 191 -6.78 -20.86 -5.56
C LYS A 191 -6.10 -21.90 -4.66
N GLU A 192 -5.54 -22.94 -5.26
CA GLU A 192 -4.98 -24.08 -4.53
C GLU A 192 -3.49 -23.88 -4.24
N THR A 193 -2.72 -23.59 -5.29
CA THR A 193 -1.27 -23.41 -5.23
C THR A 193 -0.88 -22.03 -4.71
N ARG A 194 -1.81 -21.06 -4.71
CA ARG A 194 -1.55 -19.63 -4.41
C ARG A 194 -0.54 -18.98 -5.36
N GLU A 195 -0.28 -19.62 -6.50
CA GLU A 195 0.61 -19.08 -7.52
C GLU A 195 0.07 -17.75 -8.04
N PHE A 196 0.93 -16.74 -8.10
CA PHE A 196 0.61 -15.47 -8.72
C PHE A 196 0.42 -15.67 -10.23
N LEU A 197 -0.72 -15.30 -10.79
CA LEU A 197 -0.99 -15.39 -12.22
C LEU A 197 -0.76 -14.05 -12.90
N TYR A 198 -1.47 -13.01 -12.46
CA TYR A 198 -1.28 -11.65 -12.98
C TYR A 198 -1.78 -10.59 -12.00
N MET A 199 -1.39 -9.36 -12.27
CA MET A 199 -1.91 -8.17 -11.60
C MET A 199 -2.28 -7.13 -12.66
N ASP A 200 -3.51 -6.67 -12.65
CA ASP A 200 -3.96 -5.58 -13.52
C ASP A 200 -4.05 -4.29 -12.69
N ILE A 201 -3.42 -3.22 -13.18
CA ILE A 201 -3.42 -1.91 -12.53
C ILE A 201 -3.85 -0.85 -13.53
N GLN A 202 -4.73 0.03 -13.07
CA GLN A 202 -5.12 1.23 -13.79
C GLN A 202 -5.03 2.44 -12.87
N LEU A 203 -4.28 3.45 -13.30
CA LEU A 203 -4.22 4.72 -12.59
C LEU A 203 -5.57 5.42 -12.67
N ASN A 204 -6.03 5.97 -11.55
CA ASN A 204 -7.24 6.78 -11.56
C ASN A 204 -6.97 8.07 -12.35
N THR A 205 -7.90 8.43 -13.24
CA THR A 205 -7.80 9.62 -14.10
C THR A 205 -7.53 10.91 -13.32
N GLY A 206 -8.06 11.04 -12.09
CA GLY A 206 -7.80 12.18 -11.20
C GLY A 206 -6.33 12.33 -10.78
N TYR A 207 -5.54 11.26 -10.86
CA TYR A 207 -4.11 11.27 -10.55
C TYR A 207 -3.21 11.14 -11.78
N ASN A 208 -3.75 11.27 -13.01
CA ASN A 208 -2.93 11.28 -14.22
C ASN A 208 -1.81 12.32 -14.17
N TYR A 209 -2.04 13.46 -13.53
CA TYR A 209 -1.03 14.49 -13.37
C TYR A 209 0.18 14.05 -12.54
N LEU A 210 0.06 13.00 -11.71
CA LEU A 210 1.17 12.48 -10.93
C LEU A 210 2.23 11.78 -11.80
N LEU A 211 1.84 11.17 -12.92
CA LEU A 211 2.73 10.30 -13.72
C LEU A 211 2.77 10.65 -15.21
N ASN A 212 1.68 11.15 -15.79
CA ASN A 212 1.53 11.30 -17.25
C ASN A 212 1.61 12.76 -17.72
N ASN A 213 1.11 13.71 -16.94
CA ASN A 213 1.06 15.13 -17.32
C ASN A 213 2.09 15.94 -16.52
N LEU A 214 3.33 15.48 -16.50
CA LEU A 214 4.44 16.15 -15.83
C LEU A 214 4.80 17.41 -16.63
N GLY A 215 4.13 18.53 -16.33
CA GLY A 215 4.31 19.79 -17.05
C GLY A 215 5.75 20.31 -17.02
N MET A 216 6.05 21.29 -17.88
CA MET A 216 7.41 21.87 -18.03
C MET A 216 7.88 22.74 -16.85
N GLY A 217 7.07 22.91 -15.80
CA GLY A 217 7.30 23.84 -14.68
C GLY A 217 8.20 23.33 -13.54
N GLY A 218 8.95 22.24 -13.71
CA GLY A 218 9.95 21.80 -12.72
C GLY A 218 9.42 21.16 -11.42
N GLN A 219 8.12 20.90 -11.31
CA GLN A 219 7.52 20.29 -10.11
C GLN A 219 7.52 18.76 -10.12
N TYR A 220 8.67 18.16 -10.42
CA TYR A 220 8.80 16.71 -10.48
C TYR A 220 10.04 16.22 -9.73
N THR A 221 9.94 15.00 -9.22
CA THR A 221 11.04 14.26 -8.64
C THR A 221 11.48 13.20 -9.64
N SER A 222 12.80 13.05 -9.84
CA SER A 222 13.35 12.04 -10.73
C SER A 222 14.64 11.44 -10.20
N PHE A 223 14.72 10.11 -10.18
CA PHE A 223 15.88 9.35 -9.72
C PHE A 223 15.98 7.97 -10.38
N LYS A 224 17.15 7.33 -10.30
CA LYS A 224 17.39 5.99 -10.87
C LYS A 224 16.65 4.95 -10.05
N LEU A 225 15.77 4.17 -10.68
CA LEU A 225 14.97 3.17 -9.97
C LEU A 225 15.85 2.10 -9.32
N LEU A 226 16.89 1.64 -10.02
CA LEU A 226 17.82 0.63 -9.50
C LEU A 226 18.60 1.11 -8.27
N GLU A 227 18.91 2.41 -8.18
CA GLU A 227 19.56 3.00 -7.01
C GLU A 227 18.60 2.99 -5.82
N PHE A 228 17.37 3.47 -6.01
CA PHE A 228 16.32 3.42 -4.98
C PHE A 228 16.06 2.00 -4.47
N GLN A 229 16.03 1.02 -5.38
CA GLN A 229 15.79 -0.39 -5.03
C GLN A 229 16.86 -0.96 -4.09
N ARG A 230 18.10 -0.49 -4.22
CA ARG A 230 19.25 -0.94 -3.41
C ARG A 230 19.28 -0.34 -2.00
N VAL A 231 18.68 0.82 -1.78
CA VAL A 231 18.57 1.46 -0.44
C VAL A 231 17.92 0.48 0.53
N ARG A 232 18.55 0.24 1.69
CA ARG A 232 18.02 -0.60 2.78
C ARG A 232 17.43 0.23 3.91
N GLY A 233 16.41 -0.31 4.58
CA GLY A 233 15.64 0.36 5.62
C GLY A 233 14.43 1.13 5.07
N LYS A 234 13.26 0.96 5.71
CA LYS A 234 12.02 1.63 5.29
C LYS A 234 12.15 3.16 5.35
N TYR A 235 12.74 3.67 6.42
CA TYR A 235 12.91 5.12 6.63
C TYR A 235 13.93 5.71 5.67
N ALA A 236 15.06 5.02 5.45
CA ALA A 236 16.08 5.44 4.49
C ALA A 236 15.52 5.55 3.08
N LYS A 237 14.70 4.59 2.64
CA LYS A 237 14.00 4.67 1.34
C LYS A 237 13.07 5.88 1.25
N MET A 238 12.27 6.11 2.27
CA MET A 238 11.34 7.24 2.27
C MET A 238 12.09 8.57 2.28
N LEU A 239 13.18 8.68 3.05
CA LEU A 239 14.04 9.86 3.07
C LEU A 239 14.77 10.06 1.74
N TYR A 240 15.36 9.02 1.15
CA TYR A 240 15.97 9.06 -0.18
C TYR A 240 15.03 9.73 -1.19
N ARG A 241 13.78 9.25 -1.22
CA ARG A 241 12.74 9.74 -2.11
C ARG A 241 12.44 11.22 -1.89
N LEU A 242 12.25 11.64 -0.64
CA LEU A 242 12.00 13.04 -0.29
C LEU A 242 13.21 13.92 -0.65
N LEU A 243 14.42 13.50 -0.31
CA LEU A 243 15.66 14.24 -0.58
C LEU A 243 15.93 14.42 -2.08
N LYS A 244 15.60 13.42 -2.92
CA LYS A 244 15.76 13.55 -4.38
C LYS A 244 14.88 14.63 -5.00
N GLN A 245 13.79 15.05 -4.34
CA GLN A 245 13.00 16.23 -4.74
C GLN A 245 13.82 17.53 -4.61
N TYR A 246 14.67 17.62 -3.58
CA TYR A 246 15.42 18.83 -3.22
C TYR A 246 16.87 18.80 -3.74
N LYS A 247 17.15 17.98 -4.77
CA LYS A 247 18.51 17.84 -5.34
C LYS A 247 19.10 19.15 -5.89
N SER A 248 18.25 20.14 -6.23
CA SER A 248 18.68 21.46 -6.72
C SER A 248 19.02 22.44 -5.60
N THR A 249 18.31 22.39 -4.48
CA THR A 249 18.53 23.28 -3.32
C THR A 249 19.48 22.69 -2.29
N GLY A 250 19.59 21.36 -2.24
CA GLY A 250 20.38 20.62 -1.24
C GLY A 250 19.74 20.57 0.15
N ILE A 251 18.58 21.22 0.36
CA ILE A 251 17.94 21.35 1.67
C ILE A 251 16.48 20.90 1.57
N LEU A 252 16.11 19.92 2.40
CA LEU A 252 14.74 19.54 2.72
C LEU A 252 14.37 20.19 4.06
N SER A 253 13.42 21.14 4.03
CA SER A 253 12.82 21.73 5.24
C SER A 253 11.35 21.36 5.29
N VAL A 254 10.91 20.79 6.41
CA VAL A 254 9.53 20.30 6.61
C VAL A 254 9.14 20.43 8.08
N GLU A 255 7.87 20.71 8.33
CA GLU A 255 7.32 20.74 9.69
C GLU A 255 7.49 19.39 10.38
N TRP A 256 7.78 19.41 11.68
CA TRP A 256 8.10 18.20 12.42
C TRP A 256 6.94 17.17 12.43
N SER A 257 5.70 17.65 12.58
CA SER A 257 4.50 16.82 12.51
C SER A 257 4.37 16.13 11.14
N GLN A 258 4.56 16.89 10.07
CA GLN A 258 4.52 16.41 8.70
C GLN A 258 5.66 15.42 8.42
N PHE A 259 6.86 15.65 8.93
CA PHE A 259 7.98 14.72 8.81
C PHE A 259 7.63 13.35 9.41
N ARG A 260 7.05 13.34 10.62
CA ARG A 260 6.63 12.10 11.29
C ARG A 260 5.52 11.39 10.52
N GLU A 261 4.57 12.14 9.96
CA GLU A 261 3.49 11.59 9.15
C GLU A 261 4.00 10.97 7.85
N LEU A 262 4.82 11.69 7.08
CA LEU A 262 5.37 11.22 5.79
C LEU A 262 6.20 9.94 5.92
N LEU A 263 6.88 9.78 7.06
CA LEU A 263 7.70 8.61 7.36
C LEU A 263 6.95 7.51 8.13
N ASP A 264 5.70 7.75 8.55
CA ASP A 264 4.93 6.85 9.40
C ASP A 264 5.70 6.48 10.69
N ILE A 265 6.20 7.50 11.38
CA ILE A 265 6.92 7.35 12.66
C ILE A 265 5.89 7.13 13.78
N PRO A 266 6.04 6.08 14.61
CA PRO A 266 5.12 5.80 15.72
C PRO A 266 4.97 7.02 16.65
N LYS A 267 3.74 7.32 17.09
CA LYS A 267 3.44 8.52 17.91
C LYS A 267 4.15 8.51 19.26
N ASP A 268 4.41 7.33 19.81
CA ASP A 268 5.08 7.09 21.08
C ASP A 268 6.62 7.25 21.02
N TYR A 269 7.21 7.35 19.82
CA TYR A 269 8.64 7.60 19.71
C TYR A 269 9.00 8.99 20.25
N LYS A 270 9.85 8.98 21.28
CA LYS A 270 10.59 10.15 21.77
C LYS A 270 11.70 10.52 20.79
N MET A 271 12.26 11.72 20.91
CA MET A 271 13.33 12.20 20.03
C MET A 271 14.52 11.23 19.99
N GLU A 272 14.95 10.72 21.15
CA GLU A 272 16.01 9.70 21.25
C GLU A 272 15.72 8.43 20.42
N ASN A 273 14.45 7.99 20.35
CA ASN A 273 14.07 6.82 19.58
C ASN A 273 14.11 7.11 18.08
N ILE A 274 13.77 8.34 17.69
CA ILE A 274 13.81 8.78 16.29
C ILE A 274 15.27 8.88 15.83
N ASP A 275 16.14 9.47 16.65
CA ASP A 275 17.58 9.53 16.35
C ASP A 275 18.16 8.13 16.18
N GLN A 276 17.89 7.23 17.13
CA GLN A 276 18.47 5.89 17.16
C GLN A 276 17.89 4.94 16.09
N LYS A 277 16.58 5.02 15.81
CA LYS A 277 15.86 4.03 14.98
C LYS A 277 15.45 4.54 13.61
N VAL A 278 15.40 5.86 13.40
CA VAL A 278 14.97 6.49 12.15
C VAL A 278 16.14 7.21 11.49
N LEU A 279 16.68 8.26 12.10
CA LEU A 279 17.62 9.17 11.46
C LEU A 279 19.02 8.54 11.33
N THR A 280 19.63 8.08 12.42
CA THR A 280 20.99 7.52 12.40
C THR A 280 21.13 6.33 11.43
N PRO A 281 20.24 5.32 11.45
CA PRO A 281 20.33 4.22 10.50
C PRO A 281 20.07 4.66 9.06
N SER A 282 19.18 5.63 8.84
CA SER A 282 18.88 6.14 7.51
C SER A 282 20.04 6.92 6.92
N LEU A 283 20.67 7.82 7.69
CA LEU A 283 21.84 8.56 7.24
C LEU A 283 22.99 7.61 6.88
N ARG A 284 23.26 6.63 7.75
CA ARG A 284 24.31 5.62 7.49
C ARG A 284 24.09 4.88 6.18
N GLU A 285 22.85 4.58 5.82
CA GLU A 285 22.54 3.97 4.53
C GLU A 285 22.70 4.97 3.38
N LEU A 286 22.16 6.18 3.52
CA LEU A 286 22.16 7.18 2.47
C LEU A 286 23.56 7.70 2.15
N HIS A 287 24.46 7.81 3.14
CA HIS A 287 25.86 8.21 2.96
C HIS A 287 26.63 7.32 1.96
N LYS A 288 26.12 6.12 1.65
CA LYS A 288 26.71 5.21 0.65
C LYS A 288 26.35 5.59 -0.79
N ILE A 289 25.55 6.63 -0.99
CA ILE A 289 24.88 6.94 -2.26
C ILE A 289 25.07 8.42 -2.60
N TYR A 290 25.54 8.70 -3.81
CA TYR A 290 25.66 10.07 -4.31
C TYR A 290 24.28 10.75 -4.51
N PRO A 291 24.10 12.04 -4.13
CA PRO A 291 25.08 12.96 -3.54
C PRO A 291 24.95 13.11 -2.01
N PHE A 292 24.58 12.04 -1.30
CA PHE A 292 24.23 12.11 0.13
C PHE A 292 25.41 11.82 1.05
N GLU A 293 26.64 11.78 0.58
CA GLU A 293 27.84 11.44 1.37
C GLU A 293 28.01 12.34 2.60
N ASN A 294 27.57 13.60 2.50
CA ASN A 294 27.66 14.59 3.57
C ASN A 294 26.28 15.01 4.13
N LEU A 295 25.25 14.17 3.95
CA LEU A 295 23.90 14.48 4.44
C LEU A 295 23.90 14.60 5.97
N SER A 296 23.34 15.69 6.48
CA SER A 296 23.13 15.97 7.91
C SER A 296 21.70 16.45 8.17
N PHE A 297 21.26 16.42 9.43
CA PHE A 297 19.96 16.92 9.89
C PHE A 297 20.13 17.80 11.13
#